data_AF-A0A1G9JLF7-F1
#
_entry.id   AF-A0A1G9JLF7-F1
#
_cell.length_a   1.000
_cell.length_b   1.000
_cell.length_c   1.000
_cell.angle_alpha   90.00
_cell.angle_beta   90.00
_cell.angle_gamma   90.00
#
_symmetry.space_group_name_H-M   'P 1'
#
loop_
_entity.id
_entity.type
_entity.pdbx_description
1 polymer ?
#
loop_
_entity_poly.entity_id
_entity_poly.type
_entity_poly.pdbx_seq_one_letter_code
_entity_poly.pdbx_strand_id
1 'polypeptide(L)'
;MTNTPKSAIAKLREKSEASEAQAKEHKAALLKAAVEEAMTSTAYGHVSAVAREAGIASQYLRTLIEEKEPGWLDRAAEEREAAKAEKESKPARTRKTREGEGGKPARRTRRSGAAAA
;
A
#
# COMPACT_ATOMS: atom_id res chain seq x y z
N MET A 1 47.01 -16.06 27.66
CA MET A 1 46.22 -15.47 26.55
C MET A 1 45.14 -14.59 27.15
N THR A 2 45.39 -13.29 27.29
CA THR A 2 44.40 -12.34 27.79
C THR A 2 43.50 -11.92 26.62
N ASN A 3 42.29 -12.47 26.56
CA ASN A 3 41.21 -11.90 25.76
C ASN A 3 40.84 -10.55 26.39
N THR A 4 41.55 -9.49 26.01
CA THR A 4 41.35 -8.16 26.57
C THR A 4 39.99 -7.63 26.11
N PRO A 5 39.06 -7.27 27.00
CA PRO A 5 37.71 -6.83 26.64
C PRO A 5 37.71 -5.64 25.68
N LYS A 6 38.75 -4.79 25.71
CA LYS A 6 38.92 -3.67 24.76
C LYS A 6 39.04 -4.11 23.29
N SER A 7 39.69 -5.24 22.98
CA SER A 7 39.81 -5.71 21.58
C SER A 7 38.54 -6.40 21.08
N ALA A 8 37.81 -7.07 21.96
CA ALA A 8 36.51 -7.66 21.65
C ALA A 8 35.44 -6.58 21.41
N ILE A 9 35.40 -5.53 22.24
CA ILE A 9 34.47 -4.39 22.08
C ILE A 9 34.76 -3.60 20.79
N ALA A 10 36.04 -3.39 20.44
CA ALA A 10 36.40 -2.72 19.18
C ALA A 10 35.92 -3.50 17.96
N LYS A 11 36.11 -4.83 17.95
CA LYS A 11 35.59 -5.71 16.87
C LYS A 11 34.07 -5.73 16.79
N LEU A 12 33.37 -5.60 17.91
CA LEU A 12 31.91 -5.49 17.93
C LEU A 12 31.43 -4.15 17.35
N ARG A 13 32.16 -3.05 17.58
CA ARG A 13 31.85 -1.76 16.97
C ARG A 13 32.03 -1.76 15.46
N GLU A 14 33.15 -2.28 14.95
CA GLU A 14 33.35 -2.40 13.49
C GLU A 14 32.25 -3.25 12.82
N LYS A 15 31.85 -4.37 13.45
CA LYS A 15 30.73 -5.19 12.95
C LYS A 15 29.40 -4.45 12.99
N SER A 16 29.16 -3.67 14.03
CA SER A 16 27.96 -2.84 14.15
C SER A 16 27.91 -1.78 13.05
N GLU A 17 29.01 -1.07 12.83
CA GLU A 17 29.12 -0.04 11.79
C GLU A 17 28.95 -0.63 10.38
N ALA A 18 29.55 -1.80 10.12
CA ALA A 18 29.36 -2.52 8.87
C ALA A 18 27.90 -2.96 8.66
N SER A 19 27.25 -3.46 9.73
CA SER A 19 25.83 -3.82 9.68
C SER A 19 24.92 -2.61 9.47
N GLU A 20 25.26 -1.45 10.02
CA GLU A 20 24.51 -0.21 9.81
C GLU A 20 24.66 0.31 8.38
N ALA A 21 25.86 0.22 7.79
CA ALA A 21 26.08 0.57 6.39
C ALA A 21 25.25 -0.33 5.46
N GLN A 22 25.29 -1.65 5.67
CA GLN A 22 24.47 -2.60 4.92
C GLN A 22 22.97 -2.35 5.11
N ALA A 23 22.51 -2.05 6.33
CA ALA A 23 21.10 -1.73 6.59
C ALA A 23 20.65 -0.47 5.83
N LYS A 24 21.51 0.54 5.70
CA LYS A 24 21.23 1.75 4.91
C LYS A 24 21.14 1.43 3.42
N GLU A 25 22.05 0.62 2.88
CA GLU A 25 22.03 0.18 1.49
C GLU A 25 20.78 -0.65 1.18
N HIS A 26 20.45 -1.63 2.02
CA HIS A 26 19.25 -2.44 1.87
C HIS A 26 17.98 -1.58 1.94
N LYS A 27 17.93 -0.60 2.83
CA LYS A 27 16.81 0.34 2.91
C LYS A 27 16.66 1.16 1.64
N ALA A 28 17.75 1.67 1.08
CA ALA A 28 17.73 2.42 -0.17
C ALA A 28 17.27 1.53 -1.35
N ALA A 29 17.74 0.29 -1.41
CA ALA A 29 17.32 -0.69 -2.41
C ALA A 29 15.82 -1.00 -2.31
N LEU A 30 15.30 -1.18 -1.09
CA LEU A 30 13.87 -1.40 -0.84
C LEU A 30 13.02 -0.22 -1.31
N LEU A 31 13.45 1.01 -1.02
CA LEU A 31 12.75 2.23 -1.48
C LEU A 31 12.75 2.33 -3.00
N LYS A 32 13.88 2.04 -3.66
CA LYS A 32 13.98 2.05 -5.11
C LYS A 32 13.06 1.00 -5.75
N ALA A 33 13.05 -0.22 -5.21
CA ALA A 33 12.17 -1.29 -5.65
C ALA A 33 10.69 -0.91 -5.45
N ALA A 34 10.34 -0.28 -4.32
CA ALA A 34 8.98 0.19 -4.06
C ALA A 34 8.54 1.28 -5.04
N VAL A 35 9.43 2.18 -5.44
CA VAL A 35 9.13 3.19 -6.47
C VAL A 35 8.91 2.52 -7.83
N GLU A 36 9.79 1.60 -8.22
CA GLU A 36 9.66 0.88 -9.49
C GLU A 36 8.38 0.05 -9.55
N GLU A 37 8.07 -0.69 -8.49
CA GLU A 37 6.85 -1.50 -8.39
C GLU A 37 5.59 -0.64 -8.32
N ALA A 38 5.63 0.51 -7.66
CA ALA A 38 4.49 1.43 -7.65
C ALA A 38 4.20 2.01 -9.04
N MET A 39 5.23 2.12 -9.89
CA MET A 39 5.12 2.66 -11.24
C MET A 39 4.69 1.63 -12.30
N THR A 40 4.66 0.33 -11.98
CA THR A 40 4.24 -0.72 -12.93
C THR A 40 2.74 -0.74 -13.19
N SER A 41 1.94 -0.14 -12.30
CA SER A 41 0.49 -0.23 -12.36
C SER A 41 -0.19 1.07 -11.92
N THR A 42 -1.10 1.53 -12.77
CA THR A 42 -2.00 2.64 -12.49
C THR A 42 -3.28 2.18 -11.79
N ALA A 43 -3.34 0.98 -11.20
CA ALA A 43 -4.52 0.51 -10.47
C ALA A 43 -4.81 1.35 -9.20
N TYR A 44 -6.10 1.47 -8.87
CA TYR A 44 -6.53 2.19 -7.67
C TYR A 44 -5.98 1.53 -6.40
N GLY A 45 -5.33 2.30 -5.53
CA GLY A 45 -4.75 1.80 -4.28
C GLY A 45 -3.44 1.03 -4.42
N HIS A 46 -2.91 0.79 -5.64
CA HIS A 46 -1.64 0.08 -5.85
C HIS A 46 -0.47 0.73 -5.12
N VAL A 47 -0.26 2.03 -5.32
CA VAL A 47 0.77 2.82 -4.61
C VAL A 47 0.64 2.70 -3.08
N SER A 48 -0.59 2.63 -2.56
CA SER A 48 -0.81 2.47 -1.12
C SER A 48 -0.51 1.05 -0.62
N ALA A 49 -0.74 0.03 -1.44
CA ALA A 49 -0.37 -1.35 -1.15
C ALA A 49 1.16 -1.51 -1.13
N VAL A 50 1.85 -1.03 -2.17
CA VAL A 50 3.31 -1.06 -2.27
C VAL A 50 3.97 -0.31 -1.10
N ALA A 51 3.42 0.85 -0.70
CA ALA A 51 3.92 1.58 0.46
C ALA A 51 3.79 0.79 1.78
N ARG A 52 2.68 0.04 1.97
CA ARG A 52 2.50 -0.81 3.16
C ARG A 52 3.49 -1.97 3.19
N GLU A 53 3.73 -2.59 2.04
CA GLU A 53 4.69 -3.69 1.91
C GLU A 53 6.13 -3.21 2.18
N ALA A 54 6.49 -2.04 1.66
CA ALA A 54 7.77 -1.41 1.94
C ALA A 54 7.88 -0.81 3.36
N GLY A 55 6.81 -0.85 4.17
CA GLY A 55 6.80 -0.34 5.54
C GLY A 55 6.93 1.18 5.65
N ILE A 56 6.51 1.92 4.62
CA ILE A 56 6.63 3.39 4.53
C ILE A 56 5.26 4.07 4.43
N ALA A 57 5.24 5.36 4.73
CA ALA A 57 4.06 6.18 4.50
C ALA A 57 3.78 6.31 3.00
N SER A 58 2.51 6.14 2.58
CA SER A 58 2.14 6.26 1.17
C SER A 58 2.42 7.65 0.58
N GLN A 59 2.36 8.70 1.40
CA GLN A 59 2.72 10.05 0.95
C GLN A 59 4.22 10.16 0.64
N TYR A 60 5.07 9.51 1.44
CA TYR A 60 6.51 9.49 1.18
C TYR A 60 6.83 8.77 -0.12
N LEU A 61 6.18 7.63 -0.39
CA LEU A 61 6.34 6.93 -1.66
C LEU A 61 5.91 7.78 -2.87
N ARG A 62 4.82 8.55 -2.75
CA ARG A 62 4.38 9.49 -3.80
C ARG A 62 5.44 10.57 -4.06
N THR A 63 6.03 11.14 -3.02
CA THR A 63 7.13 12.11 -3.17
C THR A 63 8.31 11.49 -3.91
N LEU A 64 8.70 10.27 -3.55
CA LEU A 64 9.81 9.58 -4.24
C LEU A 64 9.51 9.26 -5.71
N ILE A 65 8.26 8.92 -6.03
CA ILE A 65 7.83 8.74 -7.43
C ILE A 65 7.93 10.06 -8.19
N GLU A 66 7.44 11.16 -7.61
CA GLU A 66 7.45 12.49 -8.22
C GLU A 66 8.87 13.04 -8.41
N GLU A 67 9.78 12.75 -7.47
CA GLU A 67 11.21 13.07 -7.60
C GLU A 67 11.89 12.28 -8.73
N LYS A 68 11.47 11.03 -8.97
CA LYS A 68 12.02 10.17 -10.02
C LYS A 68 11.43 10.48 -11.39
N GLU A 69 10.12 10.66 -11.47
CA GLU A 69 9.37 10.95 -12.69
C GLU A 69 8.26 11.98 -12.42
N PRO A 70 8.55 13.28 -12.60
CA PRO A 70 7.57 14.34 -12.39
C PRO A 70 6.33 14.18 -13.29
N GLY A 71 5.16 14.44 -12.72
CA GLY A 71 3.87 14.31 -13.40
C GLY A 71 3.44 12.87 -13.68
N TRP A 72 4.16 11.86 -13.17
CA TRP A 72 3.74 10.46 -13.30
C TRP A 72 2.42 10.22 -12.57
N LEU A 73 2.24 10.78 -11.37
CA LEU A 73 1.02 10.58 -10.58
C LEU A 73 -0.23 11.15 -11.26
N ASP A 74 -0.07 12.30 -11.93
CA ASP A 74 -1.16 12.94 -12.67
C ASP A 74 -1.51 12.13 -13.92
N ARG A 75 -0.52 11.71 -14.72
CA ARG A 75 -0.74 10.81 -15.86
C ARG A 75 -1.40 9.50 -15.42
N ALA A 76 -0.93 8.90 -14.33
CA ALA A 76 -1.52 7.69 -13.78
C ALA A 76 -2.97 7.91 -13.30
N ALA A 77 -3.33 9.12 -12.87
CA ALA A 77 -4.71 9.46 -12.52
C ALA A 77 -5.58 9.63 -13.78
N GLU A 78 -5.08 10.30 -14.82
CA GLU A 78 -5.77 10.45 -16.10
C GLU A 78 -6.06 9.08 -16.76
N GLU A 79 -5.07 8.18 -16.78
CA GLU A 79 -5.26 6.81 -17.29
C GLU A 79 -6.32 6.04 -16.52
N ARG A 80 -6.42 6.22 -15.19
CA ARG A 80 -7.47 5.60 -14.37
C ARG A 80 -8.84 6.11 -14.75
N GLU A 81 -8.99 7.42 -14.91
CA GLU A 81 -10.27 8.02 -15.28
C GLU A 81 -10.68 7.61 -16.70
N ALA A 82 -9.74 7.54 -17.64
CA ALA A 82 -9.98 6.98 -18.97
C ALA A 82 -10.45 5.51 -18.91
N ALA A 83 -9.79 4.67 -18.12
CA ALA A 83 -10.15 3.26 -17.95
C ALA A 83 -11.50 3.06 -17.24
N LYS A 84 -11.90 3.98 -16.34
CA LYS A 84 -13.24 4.00 -15.74
C LYS A 84 -14.29 4.39 -16.76
N ALA A 85 -14.04 5.44 -17.55
CA ALA A 85 -14.97 5.90 -18.58
C ALA A 85 -15.24 4.80 -19.63
N GLU A 86 -14.22 4.04 -20.04
CA GLU A 86 -14.38 2.92 -20.97
C GLU A 86 -15.19 1.74 -20.37
N LYS A 87 -15.15 1.58 -19.04
CA LYS A 87 -15.98 0.58 -18.34
C LYS A 87 -17.43 1.03 -18.21
N GLU A 88 -17.69 2.32 -17.97
CA GLU A 88 -19.05 2.87 -17.89
C GLU A 88 -19.73 2.92 -19.27
N SER A 89 -18.97 3.06 -20.36
CA SER A 89 -19.52 3.03 -21.72
C SER A 89 -19.92 1.62 -22.20
N LYS A 90 -19.55 0.55 -21.48
CA LYS A 90 -20.10 -0.79 -21.74
C LYS A 90 -21.47 -0.86 -21.05
N PRO A 91 -22.59 -0.94 -21.81
CA PRO A 91 -23.91 -0.96 -21.22
C PRO A 91 -23.96 -2.08 -20.20
N ALA A 92 -24.33 -1.73 -18.95
CA ALA A 92 -24.61 -2.70 -17.92
C ALA A 92 -25.58 -3.70 -18.52
N ARG A 93 -25.09 -4.92 -18.83
CA ARG A 93 -25.92 -5.99 -19.37
C ARG A 93 -27.06 -6.16 -18.38
N THR A 94 -28.22 -5.70 -18.83
CA THR A 94 -29.54 -5.81 -18.22
C THR A 94 -29.55 -6.97 -17.23
N ARG A 95 -29.67 -6.66 -15.94
CA ARG A 95 -30.24 -7.60 -14.98
C ARG A 95 -31.61 -7.96 -15.54
N LYS A 96 -31.66 -9.05 -16.29
CA LYS A 96 -32.90 -9.74 -16.61
C LYS A 96 -33.53 -10.02 -15.26
N THR A 97 -34.64 -9.33 -15.00
CA THR A 97 -35.59 -9.63 -13.96
C THR A 97 -35.84 -11.12 -13.97
N ARG A 98 -35.25 -11.84 -13.00
CA ARG A 98 -35.75 -13.15 -12.61
C ARG A 98 -36.93 -12.85 -11.71
N GLU A 99 -38.10 -12.74 -12.33
CA GLU A 99 -39.36 -13.00 -11.66
C GLU A 99 -39.20 -14.34 -10.92
N GLY A 100 -39.39 -14.31 -9.61
CA GLY A 100 -39.08 -15.43 -8.74
C GLY A 100 -38.91 -14.98 -7.29
N GLU A 101 -40.04 -14.55 -6.71
CA GLU A 101 -40.47 -14.93 -5.36
C GLU A 101 -39.51 -14.69 -4.16
N GLY A 102 -39.95 -13.83 -3.23
CA GLY A 102 -39.36 -13.77 -1.87
C GLY A 102 -38.95 -12.39 -1.38
N GLY A 103 -39.80 -11.38 -1.54
CA GLY A 103 -39.61 -10.10 -0.87
C GLY A 103 -39.79 -10.21 0.64
N LYS A 104 -38.71 -10.07 1.41
CA LYS A 104 -38.71 -9.47 2.77
C LYS A 104 -37.33 -8.89 3.08
N PRO A 105 -37.17 -7.55 3.18
CA PRO A 105 -35.97 -6.99 3.79
C PRO A 105 -36.08 -7.18 5.31
N ALA A 106 -35.23 -8.04 5.88
CA ALA A 106 -35.13 -8.19 7.34
C ALA A 106 -34.56 -6.89 7.92
N ARG A 107 -35.49 -6.00 8.29
CA ARG A 107 -35.27 -4.69 8.86
C ARG A 107 -34.53 -4.85 10.19
N ARG A 108 -33.32 -4.32 10.21
CA ARG A 108 -32.47 -4.15 11.39
C ARG A 108 -33.20 -3.35 12.47
N THR A 109 -33.64 -3.99 13.55
CA THR A 109 -34.00 -3.31 14.81
C THR A 109 -33.09 -3.80 15.92
N ARG A 110 -31.99 -3.08 16.14
CA ARG A 110 -31.35 -3.00 17.46
C ARG A 110 -31.94 -1.79 18.17
N ARG A 111 -32.71 -2.00 19.24
CA ARG A 111 -33.00 -1.00 20.28
C ARG A 111 -33.37 -1.77 21.54
N SER A 112 -32.39 -2.02 22.40
CA SER A 112 -32.26 -1.34 23.72
C SER A 112 -33.20 -1.96 24.75
N GLY A 113 -32.63 -2.63 25.75
CA GLY A 113 -33.36 -3.07 26.93
C GLY A 113 -33.93 -1.88 27.72
N ALA A 114 -35.03 -2.14 28.42
CA ALA A 114 -35.47 -1.43 29.61
C ALA A 114 -36.51 -2.30 30.33
N ALA A 115 -36.53 -2.15 31.65
CA ALA A 115 -37.16 -2.99 32.66
C ALA A 115 -38.68 -2.79 32.85
N ALA A 116 -39.20 -3.55 33.84
CA ALA A 116 -40.46 -3.41 34.59
C ALA A 116 -41.68 -4.09 33.96
N ALA A 117 -42.53 -4.85 34.67
CA ALA A 117 -42.68 -5.14 36.09
C ALA A 117 -43.34 -6.53 36.25
#